data_AF-A0A9E2H3J4-F1
#
_entry.id   AF-A0A9E2H3J4-F1
#
_cell.length_a   1.000
_cell.length_b   1.000
_cell.length_c   1.000
_cell.angle_alpha   90.00
_cell.angle_beta   90.00
_cell.angle_gamma   90.00
#
_symmetry.space_group_name_H-M   'P 1'
#
loop_
_entity.id
_entity.type
_entity.pdbx_description
1 polymer ?
#
loop_
_entity_poly.entity_id
_entity_poly.type
_entity_poly.pdbx_seq_one_letter_code
_entity_poly.pdbx_strand_id
1 'polypeptide(L)'
;NLGSDEHPFVLTGKIRPAIVLIEEISQWAKAPAENFAICVPLFRVRKPKFSQSFVLKSQAFQYESKFYVPPDPHFYIEEGVARFELIQTVHQLSIKQFPDINKSTMLAEEFFALLRMHLTRFFGGAISKEDQDTLEVYGQLILEEAKKQGVSI
;
A
#
# COMPACT_ATOMS: atom_id res chain seq x y z
N ASN A 1 -9.82 36.11 6.52
CA ASN A 1 -11.04 35.95 5.70
C ASN A 1 -10.68 35.26 4.41
N LEU A 2 -10.72 33.92 4.43
CA LEU A 2 -10.87 33.06 3.26
C LEU A 2 -12.39 32.77 3.16
N GLY A 3 -12.95 32.78 1.95
CA GLY A 3 -14.39 32.63 1.71
C GLY A 3 -14.89 31.20 1.96
N SER A 4 -16.19 31.06 2.19
CA SER A 4 -16.89 29.82 2.57
C SER A 4 -16.93 28.71 1.52
N ASP A 5 -16.31 28.90 0.35
CA ASP A 5 -16.33 27.96 -0.78
C ASP A 5 -14.92 27.52 -1.24
N GLU A 6 -13.90 27.68 -0.40
CA GLU A 6 -12.56 27.18 -0.70
C GLU A 6 -12.31 25.84 0.01
N HIS A 7 -12.65 24.72 -0.65
CA HIS A 7 -12.24 23.39 -0.23
C HIS A 7 -11.46 22.71 -1.36
N PRO A 8 -10.11 22.67 -1.29
CA PRO A 8 -9.28 22.19 -2.38
C PRO A 8 -9.35 20.67 -2.50
N PHE A 9 -9.88 20.17 -3.63
CA PHE A 9 -9.65 18.79 -4.07
C PHE A 9 -9.15 18.80 -5.51
N VAL A 10 -7.83 18.69 -5.68
CA VAL A 10 -7.25 18.18 -6.93
C VAL A 10 -6.10 17.26 -6.58
N LEU A 11 -6.25 15.97 -6.86
CA LEU A 11 -5.14 15.04 -6.98
C LEU A 11 -5.19 14.40 -8.36
N THR A 12 -4.87 15.18 -9.38
CA THR A 12 -4.39 14.66 -10.67
C THR A 12 -3.01 14.05 -10.47
N GLY A 13 -2.98 12.87 -9.85
CA GLY A 13 -1.85 11.98 -9.92
C GLY A 13 -1.76 11.33 -11.31
N LYS A 14 -0.58 10.84 -11.68
CA LYS A 14 -0.48 9.86 -12.78
C LYS A 14 -1.36 8.66 -12.43
N ILE A 15 -2.03 8.07 -13.41
CA ILE A 15 -2.73 6.79 -13.23
C ILE A 15 -1.74 5.78 -12.67
N ARG A 16 -2.09 5.16 -11.53
CA ARG A 16 -1.25 4.20 -10.83
C ARG A 16 -2.10 3.06 -10.29
N PRO A 17 -1.53 1.84 -10.19
CA PRO A 17 -2.11 0.80 -9.37
C PRO A 17 -2.18 1.26 -7.91
N ALA A 18 -3.20 0.81 -7.19
CA ALA A 18 -3.38 1.07 -5.77
C ALA A 18 -4.05 -0.12 -5.09
N ILE A 19 -3.77 -0.30 -3.79
CA ILE A 19 -4.52 -1.22 -2.93
C ILE A 19 -5.70 -0.43 -2.36
N VAL A 20 -6.93 -0.92 -2.57
CA VAL A 20 -8.12 -0.37 -1.91
C VAL A 20 -8.21 -0.98 -0.53
N LEU A 21 -8.18 -0.15 0.51
CA LEU A 21 -8.25 -0.58 1.91
C LEU A 21 -9.69 -0.70 2.40
N ILE A 22 -10.49 0.32 2.10
CA ILE A 22 -11.88 0.46 2.55
C ILE A 22 -12.65 1.18 1.45
N GLU A 23 -13.87 0.72 1.19
CA GLU A 23 -14.87 1.44 0.41
C GLU A 23 -15.93 1.98 1.38
N GLU A 24 -16.18 3.29 1.35
CA GLU A 24 -17.14 3.93 2.25
C GLU A 24 -18.08 4.87 1.49
N ILE A 25 -19.32 4.93 1.97
CA ILE A 25 -20.27 5.97 1.60
C ILE A 25 -20.06 7.11 2.59
N SER A 26 -19.59 8.25 2.11
CA SER A 26 -19.39 9.43 2.95
C SER A 26 -20.41 10.50 2.59
N GLN A 27 -21.02 11.09 3.61
CA GLN A 27 -21.90 12.24 3.44
C GLN A 27 -21.38 13.40 4.29
N TRP A 28 -20.96 14.48 3.64
CA TRP A 28 -20.46 15.67 4.35
C TRP A 28 -21.60 16.66 4.60
N ALA A 29 -21.98 16.84 5.86
CA ALA A 29 -23.04 17.75 6.30
C ALA A 29 -24.36 17.54 5.52
N LYS A 30 -24.77 18.50 4.70
CA LYS A 30 -25.99 18.45 3.87
C LYS A 30 -25.72 18.11 2.40
N ALA A 31 -24.47 17.79 2.04
CA ALA A 31 -24.14 17.37 0.69
C ALA A 31 -24.78 16.00 0.38
N PRO A 32 -24.94 15.66 -0.91
CA PRO A 32 -25.27 14.29 -1.31
C PRO A 32 -24.24 13.31 -0.75
N ALA A 33 -24.70 12.10 -0.44
CA ALA A 33 -23.80 11.00 -0.12
C ALA A 33 -23.00 10.63 -1.39
N GLU A 34 -21.69 10.47 -1.23
CA GLU A 34 -20.78 10.09 -2.30
C GLU A 34 -20.00 8.85 -1.90
N ASN A 35 -19.65 8.03 -2.90
CA ASN A 35 -18.90 6.81 -2.66
C ASN A 35 -17.41 7.09 -2.84
N PHE A 36 -16.66 6.89 -1.76
CA PHE A 36 -15.21 7.03 -1.73
C PHE A 36 -14.54 5.69 -1.44
N ALA A 37 -13.25 5.63 -1.73
CA ALA A 37 -12.40 4.57 -1.24
C ALA A 37 -11.11 5.15 -0.68
N ILE A 38 -10.56 4.49 0.34
CA ILE A 38 -9.24 4.81 0.87
C ILE A 38 -8.23 3.90 0.14
N CYS A 39 -7.27 4.52 -0.54
CA CYS A 39 -6.34 3.81 -1.41
C CYS A 39 -4.87 4.02 -0.99
N VAL A 40 -4.07 2.96 -1.04
CA VAL A 40 -2.61 3.01 -0.93
C VAL A 40 -1.98 2.92 -2.32
N PRO A 41 -1.29 3.96 -2.82
CA PRO A 41 -0.71 3.93 -4.15
C PRO A 41 0.51 3.00 -4.23
N LEU A 42 0.65 2.29 -5.36
CA LEU A 42 1.78 1.41 -5.67
C LEU A 42 2.81 2.11 -6.56
N PHE A 43 4.08 1.92 -6.22
CA PHE A 43 5.23 2.44 -6.96
C PHE A 43 6.11 1.30 -7.44
N ARG A 44 6.33 1.24 -8.76
CA ARG A 44 7.22 0.26 -9.39
C ARG A 44 8.65 0.39 -8.89
N VAL A 45 9.22 -0.74 -8.47
CA VAL A 45 10.60 -0.85 -7.95
C VAL A 45 11.62 -0.94 -9.09
N ARG A 46 11.23 -1.40 -10.29
CA ARG A 46 12.07 -1.55 -11.50
C ARG A 46 12.76 -0.29 -12.04
N LYS A 47 12.69 0.85 -11.35
CA LYS A 47 13.47 2.04 -11.70
C LYS A 47 14.92 1.85 -11.23
N PRO A 48 15.94 2.29 -11.99
CA PRO A 48 17.36 2.22 -11.61
C PRO A 48 17.74 2.99 -10.33
N LYS A 49 16.75 3.53 -9.60
CA LYS A 49 16.90 4.27 -8.34
C LYS A 49 16.79 3.39 -7.10
N PHE A 50 16.20 2.20 -7.19
CA PHE A 50 16.03 1.32 -6.04
C PHE A 50 17.11 0.24 -6.05
N SER A 51 17.94 0.23 -5.01
CA SER A 51 18.95 -0.79 -4.82
C SER A 51 18.30 -2.10 -4.36
N GLN A 52 18.98 -3.23 -4.57
CA GLN A 52 18.55 -4.52 -4.01
C GLN A 52 18.39 -4.45 -2.47
N SER A 53 19.26 -3.70 -1.78
CA SER A 53 19.11 -3.41 -0.34
C SER A 53 17.77 -2.74 -0.03
N PHE A 54 17.33 -1.76 -0.83
CA PHE A 54 16.01 -1.13 -0.62
C PHE A 54 14.85 -2.14 -0.72
N VAL A 55 14.90 -3.04 -1.70
CA VAL A 55 13.87 -4.07 -1.89
C VAL A 55 13.82 -5.00 -0.69
N LEU A 56 14.98 -5.53 -0.28
CA LEU A 56 15.09 -6.45 0.85
C LEU A 56 14.66 -5.79 2.18
N LYS A 57 15.03 -4.53 2.41
CA LYS A 57 14.57 -3.78 3.59
C LYS A 57 13.06 -3.55 3.59
N SER A 58 12.47 -3.34 2.41
CA SER A 58 11.01 -3.18 2.27
C SER A 58 10.28 -4.51 2.49
N GLN A 59 10.83 -5.61 1.96
CA GLN A 59 10.36 -6.97 2.20
C GLN A 59 10.43 -7.35 3.68
N ALA A 60 11.49 -6.92 4.37
CA ALA A 60 11.72 -7.19 5.78
C ALA A 60 11.06 -6.18 6.75
N PHE A 61 10.07 -5.40 6.28
CA PHE A 61 9.32 -4.43 7.10
C PHE A 61 10.18 -3.38 7.82
N GLN A 62 11.41 -3.11 7.37
CA GLN A 62 12.31 -2.14 8.01
C GLN A 62 11.91 -0.69 7.74
N TYR A 63 11.15 -0.45 6.67
CA TYR A 63 10.58 0.86 6.37
C TYR A 63 9.13 0.91 6.84
N GLU A 64 8.86 1.67 7.90
CA GLU A 64 7.53 1.75 8.50
C GLU A 64 6.44 2.26 7.54
N SER A 65 6.80 3.18 6.64
CA SER A 65 5.87 3.74 5.65
C SER A 65 5.74 2.94 4.36
N LYS A 66 6.46 1.82 4.21
CA LYS A 66 6.56 1.10 2.93
C LYS A 66 6.24 -0.36 3.12
N PHE A 67 5.46 -0.89 2.19
CA PHE A 67 5.10 -2.30 2.14
C PHE A 67 5.43 -2.86 0.77
N TYR A 68 6.24 -3.91 0.73
CA TYR A 68 6.64 -4.54 -0.51
C TYR A 68 5.46 -5.26 -1.16
N VAL A 69 5.34 -5.16 -2.49
CA VAL A 69 4.34 -5.88 -3.28
C VAL A 69 5.07 -6.73 -4.33
N PRO A 70 4.95 -8.08 -4.26
CA PRO A 70 5.60 -8.94 -5.23
C PRO A 70 5.02 -8.76 -6.63
N PRO A 71 5.81 -9.05 -7.68
CA PRO A 71 5.26 -9.14 -9.02
C PRO A 71 4.27 -10.31 -9.11
N ASP A 72 3.18 -10.12 -9.83
CA ASP A 72 2.24 -11.20 -10.17
C ASP A 72 2.03 -11.26 -11.69
N PRO A 73 2.52 -12.33 -12.36
CA PRO A 73 2.38 -12.47 -13.80
C PRO A 73 0.92 -12.72 -14.24
N HIS A 74 0.05 -13.25 -13.37
CA HIS A 74 -1.36 -13.52 -13.72
C HIS A 74 -2.19 -12.24 -13.79
N PHE A 75 -1.79 -11.23 -13.04
CA PHE A 75 -2.49 -9.94 -12.93
C PHE A 75 -1.67 -8.77 -13.49
N TYR A 76 -0.58 -9.06 -14.21
CA TYR A 76 0.32 -8.05 -14.77
C TYR A 76 0.80 -7.00 -13.74
N ILE A 77 0.93 -7.42 -12.48
CA ILE A 77 1.44 -6.57 -11.40
C ILE A 77 2.95 -6.63 -11.47
N GLU A 78 3.59 -5.49 -11.70
CA GLU A 78 5.03 -5.36 -11.57
C GLU A 78 5.43 -5.26 -10.10
N GLU A 79 6.64 -5.73 -9.79
CA GLU A 79 7.25 -5.57 -8.47
C GLU A 79 7.19 -4.11 -8.00
N GLY A 80 6.66 -3.92 -6.79
CA GLY A 80 6.23 -2.62 -6.32
C GLY A 80 6.43 -2.41 -4.82
N VAL A 81 6.20 -1.17 -4.41
CA VAL A 81 6.09 -0.76 -3.01
C VAL A 81 4.83 0.07 -2.85
N ALA A 82 3.98 -0.35 -1.92
CA ALA A 82 2.89 0.47 -1.40
C ALA A 82 3.46 1.51 -0.44
N ARG A 83 3.02 2.77 -0.58
CA ARG A 83 3.50 3.90 0.22
C ARG A 83 2.40 4.42 1.13
N PHE A 84 2.49 4.08 2.41
CA PHE A 84 1.48 4.43 3.41
C PHE A 84 1.41 5.93 3.68
N GLU A 85 2.53 6.63 3.54
CA GLU A 85 2.59 8.09 3.66
C GLU A 85 1.87 8.83 2.53
N LEU A 86 1.37 8.11 1.52
CA LEU A 86 0.61 8.64 0.38
C LEU A 86 -0.81 8.07 0.31
N ILE A 87 -1.31 7.51 1.41
CA ILE A 87 -2.71 7.07 1.51
C ILE A 87 -3.63 8.27 1.26
N GLN A 88 -4.66 8.05 0.44
CA GLN A 88 -5.57 9.10 0.01
C GLN A 88 -7.00 8.57 -0.15
N THR A 89 -7.95 9.44 0.11
CA THR A 89 -9.37 9.23 -0.21
C THR A 89 -9.60 9.57 -1.67
N VAL A 90 -10.19 8.65 -2.43
CA VAL A 90 -10.45 8.77 -3.87
C VAL A 90 -11.92 8.53 -4.14
N HIS A 91 -12.55 9.40 -4.93
CA HIS A 91 -13.94 9.18 -5.36
C HIS A 91 -14.01 7.91 -6.24
N GLN A 92 -14.96 7.01 -6.00
CA GLN A 92 -15.04 5.72 -6.69
C GLN A 92 -15.12 5.85 -8.22
N LEU A 93 -15.77 6.91 -8.75
CA LEU A 93 -15.79 7.20 -10.19
C LEU A 93 -14.41 7.44 -10.82
N SER A 94 -13.40 7.81 -10.01
CA SER A 94 -12.01 7.97 -10.46
C SER A 94 -11.22 6.67 -10.39
N ILE A 95 -11.76 5.64 -9.75
CA ILE A 95 -11.15 4.32 -9.64
C ILE A 95 -11.57 3.51 -10.85
N LYS A 96 -10.58 3.04 -11.59
CA LYS A 96 -10.78 2.10 -12.69
C LYS A 96 -10.25 0.76 -12.24
N GLN A 97 -10.99 -0.31 -12.56
CA GLN A 97 -10.41 -1.63 -12.50
C GLN A 97 -9.17 -1.67 -13.39
N PHE A 98 -8.14 -2.38 -12.91
CA PHE A 98 -6.91 -2.50 -13.66
C PHE A 98 -7.23 -3.14 -15.03
N PRO A 99 -6.83 -2.51 -16.15
CA PRO A 99 -7.21 -3.00 -17.47
C PRO A 99 -6.68 -4.43 -17.68
N ASP A 100 -7.43 -5.25 -18.41
CA ASP A 100 -7.19 -6.66 -18.75
C ASP A 100 -7.50 -7.73 -17.68
N ILE A 101 -8.13 -7.38 -16.56
CA ILE A 101 -8.55 -8.37 -15.55
C ILE A 101 -10.05 -8.24 -15.30
N ASN A 102 -10.86 -9.10 -15.93
CA ASN A 102 -12.30 -9.28 -15.61
C ASN A 102 -12.55 -9.89 -14.21
N LYS A 103 -11.56 -9.85 -13.32
CA LYS A 103 -11.60 -10.41 -11.97
C LYS A 103 -11.00 -9.39 -11.00
N SER A 104 -11.72 -9.14 -9.92
CA SER A 104 -11.14 -8.44 -8.77
C SER A 104 -9.92 -9.23 -8.30
N THR A 105 -8.74 -8.62 -8.32
CA THR A 105 -7.52 -9.22 -7.79
C THR A 105 -7.54 -9.03 -6.28
N MET A 106 -8.01 -10.05 -5.56
CA MET A 106 -7.93 -10.06 -4.11
C MET A 106 -6.50 -10.43 -3.70
N LEU A 107 -5.96 -9.69 -2.73
CA LEU A 107 -4.74 -10.11 -2.05
C LEU A 107 -5.02 -11.42 -1.32
N ALA A 108 -4.04 -12.34 -1.31
CA ALA A 108 -4.11 -13.53 -0.46
C ALA A 108 -4.32 -13.10 1.00
N GLU A 109 -5.06 -13.88 1.77
CA GLU A 109 -5.47 -13.53 3.13
C GLU A 109 -4.26 -13.25 4.03
N GLU A 110 -3.23 -14.08 3.93
CA GLU A 110 -1.99 -13.95 4.68
C GLU A 110 -1.24 -12.67 4.31
N PHE A 111 -1.19 -12.34 3.01
CA PHE A 111 -0.54 -11.13 2.53
C PHE A 111 -1.29 -9.86 2.98
N PHE A 112 -2.62 -9.92 2.99
CA PHE A 112 -3.46 -8.84 3.49
C PHE A 112 -3.35 -8.69 5.01
N ALA A 113 -3.20 -9.78 5.76
CA ALA A 113 -2.95 -9.74 7.20
C ALA A 113 -1.64 -9.01 7.51
N LEU A 114 -0.54 -9.36 6.82
CA LEU A 114 0.75 -8.67 6.96
C LEU A 114 0.65 -7.18 6.61
N LEU A 115 -0.08 -6.83 5.54
CA LEU A 115 -0.37 -5.44 5.19
C LEU A 115 -1.09 -4.72 6.33
N ARG A 116 -2.13 -5.30 6.92
CA ARG A 116 -2.91 -4.69 8.01
C ARG A 116 -2.08 -4.53 9.28
N MET A 117 -1.24 -5.49 9.63
CA MET A 117 -0.35 -5.39 10.79
C MET A 117 0.65 -4.25 10.60
N HIS A 118 1.32 -4.19 9.44
CA HIS A 118 2.28 -3.13 9.12
C HIS A 118 1.63 -1.75 9.03
N LEU A 119 0.42 -1.69 8.47
CA LEU A 119 -0.37 -0.45 8.39
C LEU A 119 -0.81 0.04 9.77
N THR A 120 -1.26 -0.87 10.65
CA THR A 120 -1.61 -0.54 12.04
C THR A 120 -0.40 0.03 12.77
N ARG A 121 0.78 -0.60 12.62
CA ARG A 121 2.03 -0.10 13.16
C ARG A 121 2.36 1.30 12.65
N PHE A 122 2.24 1.53 11.34
CA PHE A 122 2.52 2.84 10.72
C PHE A 122 1.65 3.97 11.30
N PHE A 123 0.37 3.71 11.57
CA PHE A 123 -0.52 4.68 12.20
C PHE A 123 -0.31 4.83 13.71
N GLY A 124 0.64 4.12 14.31
CA GLY A 124 0.85 4.09 15.76
C GLY A 124 -0.24 3.34 16.53
N GLY A 125 -0.99 2.48 15.84
CA GLY A 125 -2.01 1.62 16.45
C GLY A 125 -1.40 0.49 17.27
N ALA A 126 -2.19 -0.04 18.20
CA ALA A 126 -1.80 -1.21 18.97
C ALA A 126 -1.87 -2.47 18.10
N ILE A 127 -0.76 -3.20 18.02
CA ILE A 127 -0.67 -4.55 17.44
C ILE A 127 -0.39 -5.53 18.57
N SER A 128 -0.96 -6.73 18.49
CA SER A 128 -0.72 -7.76 19.52
C SER A 128 0.76 -8.18 19.50
N LYS A 129 1.24 -8.75 20.61
CA LYS A 129 2.60 -9.31 20.64
C LYS A 129 2.79 -10.39 19.58
N GLU A 130 1.78 -11.23 19.36
CA GLU A 130 1.81 -12.29 18.34
C GLU A 130 1.95 -11.71 16.93
N ASP A 131 1.25 -10.63 16.61
CA ASP A 131 1.37 -9.95 15.31
C ASP A 131 2.74 -9.28 15.15
N GLN A 132 3.29 -8.71 16.22
CA GLN A 132 4.66 -8.16 16.24
C GLN A 132 5.68 -9.24 15.94
N ASP A 133 5.61 -10.34 16.71
CA ASP A 133 6.51 -11.49 16.57
C ASP A 133 6.40 -12.07 15.14
N THR A 134 5.20 -12.10 14.56
CA THR A 134 4.98 -12.52 13.16
C THR A 134 5.74 -11.64 12.18
N LEU A 135 5.57 -10.31 12.22
CA LEU A 135 6.29 -9.39 11.33
C LEU A 135 7.82 -9.50 11.49
N GLU A 136 8.29 -9.66 12.73
CA GLU A 136 9.72 -9.81 13.03
C GLU A 136 10.28 -11.11 12.46
N VAL A 137 9.59 -12.24 12.62
CA VAL A 137 10.02 -13.54 12.07
C VAL A 137 10.11 -13.49 10.55
N TYR A 138 9.08 -12.99 9.87
CA TYR A 138 9.11 -12.83 8.41
C TYR A 138 10.26 -11.91 7.99
N GLY A 139 10.45 -10.79 8.69
CA GLY A 139 11.54 -9.86 8.41
C GLY A 139 12.92 -10.49 8.59
N GLN A 140 13.14 -11.23 9.68
CA GLN A 140 14.42 -11.90 9.96
C GLN A 140 14.77 -12.95 8.90
N LEU A 141 13.81 -13.78 8.48
CA LEU A 141 14.03 -14.80 7.44
C LEU A 141 14.55 -14.18 6.14
N ILE A 142 14.01 -13.03 5.74
CA ILE A 142 14.41 -12.30 4.53
C ILE A 142 15.83 -11.75 4.67
N LEU A 143 16.17 -11.19 5.83
CA LEU A 143 17.49 -10.62 6.10
C LEU A 143 18.57 -11.71 6.20
N GLU A 144 18.25 -12.86 6.81
CA GLU A 144 19.14 -14.01 6.89
C GLU A 144 19.45 -14.57 5.50
N GLU A 145 18.42 -14.73 4.67
CA GLU A 145 18.58 -15.24 3.31
C GLU A 145 19.39 -14.29 2.43
N ALA A 146 19.12 -12.99 2.52
CA ALA A 146 19.92 -11.97 1.85
C ALA A 146 21.40 -12.00 2.26
N LYS A 147 21.68 -12.22 3.55
CA LYS A 147 23.05 -12.36 4.07
C LYS A 147 23.74 -13.61 3.51
N LYS A 148 23.05 -14.75 3.42
CA LYS A 148 23.58 -15.99 2.80
C LYS A 148 23.96 -15.78 1.35
N GLN A 149 23.18 -14.96 0.63
CA GLN A 149 23.44 -14.61 -0.77
C GLN A 149 24.50 -13.51 -0.95
N GLY A 150 25.13 -13.05 0.13
CA GLY A 150 26.20 -12.05 0.09
C GLY A 150 25.71 -10.63 -0.20
N VAL A 151 24.42 -10.34 -0.02
CA VAL A 151 23.86 -9.00 -0.25
C VAL A 151 24.15 -8.11 0.95
N SER A 152 24.79 -6.97 0.72
CA SER A 152 24.97 -5.94 1.75
C SER A 152 23.66 -5.18 1.94
N ILE A 153 23.09 -5.26 3.15
CA ILE A 153 21.82 -4.63 3.53
C ILE A 153 22.05 -3.29 4.21
#